data_AF-A0A7L1IT07-F1
#
_entry.id   AF-A0A7L1IT07-F1
#
_cell.length_a   1.000
_cell.length_b   1.000
_cell.length_c   1.000
_cell.angle_alpha   90.00
_cell.angle_beta   90.00
_cell.angle_gamma   90.00
#
_symmetry.space_group_name_H-M   'P 1'
#
loop_
_entity.id
_entity.type
_entity.pdbx_description
1 polymer ?
#
loop_
_entity_poly.entity_id
_entity_poly.type
_entity_poly.pdbx_seq_one_letter_code
_entity_poly.pdbx_strand_id
1 'polypeptide(L)'
;GPGPSAGGGAAGARVSCPLCRKLCPLPRGGAAALPVNTTLAEVVKLYRSGAAGAAKAGEAEQGPGPSPLSPLALGGSCQKHPSRPVQLYCRMCRQAGCGQCVSEE
;
A
#
# COMPACT_ATOMS: atom_id res chain seq x y z
N GLY A 1 -3.20 -38.53 28.63
CA GLY A 1 -1.72 -38.62 28.54
C GLY A 1 -1.23 -37.58 27.54
N PRO A 2 -0.03 -37.00 27.73
CA PRO A 2 0.51 -35.98 26.83
C PRO A 2 0.89 -36.62 25.49
N GLY A 3 0.55 -35.94 24.39
CA GLY A 3 0.90 -36.40 23.03
C GLY A 3 2.33 -35.98 22.64
N PRO A 4 2.99 -36.68 21.70
CA PRO A 4 4.19 -36.16 21.09
C PRO A 4 3.82 -35.37 19.83
N SER A 5 4.08 -34.05 19.88
CA SER A 5 4.36 -33.24 18.69
C SER A 5 5.81 -33.49 18.29
N ALA A 6 6.05 -34.05 17.10
CA ALA A 6 7.34 -33.98 16.41
C ALA A 6 7.16 -34.34 14.93
N GLY A 7 6.72 -33.37 14.15
CA GLY A 7 6.59 -33.45 12.69
C GLY A 7 6.74 -32.09 12.04
N GLY A 8 7.70 -31.28 12.51
CA GLY A 8 8.00 -29.95 11.97
C GLY A 8 8.76 -30.04 10.64
N GLY A 9 8.17 -30.67 9.64
CA GLY A 9 8.70 -30.67 8.28
C GLY A 9 8.55 -29.28 7.68
N ALA A 10 9.67 -28.54 7.60
CA ALA A 10 9.93 -27.33 6.79
C ALA A 10 8.70 -26.64 6.16
N ALA A 11 7.70 -26.29 6.98
CA ALA A 11 6.54 -25.57 6.53
C ALA A 11 7.03 -24.13 6.34
N GLY A 12 7.38 -23.78 5.10
CA GLY A 12 7.85 -22.43 4.77
C GLY A 12 6.93 -21.41 5.43
N ALA A 13 7.52 -20.46 6.15
CA ALA A 13 6.77 -19.43 6.86
C ALA A 13 5.74 -18.81 5.91
N ARG A 14 4.52 -18.54 6.38
CA ARG A 14 3.45 -17.98 5.53
C ARG A 14 3.03 -16.63 6.07
N VAL A 15 2.54 -15.78 5.20
CA VAL A 15 1.98 -14.48 5.56
C VAL A 15 0.58 -14.34 4.94
N SER A 16 -0.34 -13.76 5.70
CA SER A 16 -1.65 -13.38 5.17
C SER A 16 -1.49 -12.12 4.33
N CYS A 17 -1.92 -12.17 3.07
CA CYS A 17 -2.00 -10.96 2.25
C CYS A 17 -2.95 -9.96 2.92
N PRO A 18 -2.52 -8.71 3.19
CA PRO A 18 -3.37 -7.73 3.87
C PRO A 18 -4.59 -7.29 3.03
N LEU A 19 -4.60 -7.60 1.73
CA LEU A 19 -5.68 -7.20 0.81
C LEU A 19 -6.74 -8.28 0.59
N CYS A 20 -6.35 -9.55 0.65
CA CYS A 20 -7.23 -10.67 0.30
C CYS A 20 -7.20 -11.82 1.31
N ARG A 21 -6.45 -11.65 2.40
CA ARG A 21 -6.27 -12.63 3.50
C ARG A 21 -5.75 -14.00 3.07
N LYS A 22 -5.39 -14.19 1.80
CA LYS A 22 -4.82 -15.43 1.28
C LYS A 22 -3.45 -15.67 1.90
N LEU A 23 -3.23 -16.90 2.40
CA LEU A 23 -1.94 -17.32 2.93
C LEU A 23 -0.93 -17.55 1.80
N CYS A 24 0.08 -16.70 1.74
CA CYS A 24 1.17 -16.75 0.78
C CYS A 24 2.41 -17.38 1.43
N PRO A 25 3.08 -18.34 0.77
CA PRO A 25 4.36 -18.84 1.24
C PRO A 25 5.42 -17.74 1.17
N LEU A 26 6.28 -17.65 2.18
CA LEU A 26 7.42 -16.75 2.21
C LEU A 26 8.64 -17.44 1.61
N PRO A 27 9.49 -16.68 0.90
CA PRO A 27 10.81 -17.17 0.50
C PRO A 27 11.70 -17.42 1.72
N ARG A 28 12.84 -18.09 1.53
CA ARG A 28 13.77 -18.44 2.63
C ARG A 28 14.25 -17.22 3.45
N GLY A 29 14.25 -16.02 2.86
CA GLY A 29 14.57 -14.76 3.54
C GLY A 29 13.38 -14.07 4.22
N GLY A 30 12.24 -14.75 4.38
CA GLY A 30 11.04 -14.20 5.02
C GLY A 30 10.36 -13.09 4.22
N ALA A 31 9.57 -12.26 4.90
CA ALA A 31 8.79 -11.19 4.26
C ALA A 31 9.65 -10.12 3.57
N ALA A 32 10.86 -9.86 4.10
CA ALA A 32 11.79 -8.89 3.52
C ALA A 32 12.36 -9.32 2.15
N ALA A 33 12.32 -10.61 1.84
CA ALA A 33 12.79 -11.15 0.56
C ALA A 33 11.68 -11.23 -0.51
N LEU A 34 10.48 -10.73 -0.22
CA LEU A 34 9.45 -10.57 -1.24
C LEU A 34 9.89 -9.49 -2.25
N PRO A 35 9.51 -9.63 -3.55
CA PRO A 35 9.86 -8.64 -4.55
C PRO A 35 9.37 -7.24 -4.15
N VAL A 36 10.33 -6.32 -3.96
CA VAL A 36 10.01 -4.92 -3.71
C VAL A 36 9.53 -4.30 -5.02
N ASN A 37 8.41 -3.57 -4.98
CA ASN A 37 7.99 -2.77 -6.11
C ASN A 37 8.92 -1.55 -6.24
N THR A 38 9.91 -1.63 -7.13
CA THR A 38 10.94 -0.60 -7.31
C THR A 38 10.36 0.73 -7.81
N THR A 39 9.32 0.70 -8.65
CA THR A 39 8.61 1.91 -9.09
C THR A 39 8.02 2.66 -7.90
N LEU A 40 7.33 1.94 -7.00
CA LEU A 40 6.75 2.56 -5.81
C LEU A 40 7.83 3.03 -4.84
N ALA A 41 8.93 2.30 -4.70
CA ALA A 41 10.07 2.71 -3.88
C ALA A 41 10.69 4.03 -4.36
N GLU A 42 10.89 4.20 -5.66
CA GLU A 42 11.39 5.46 -6.25
C GLU A 42 10.39 6.60 -6.10
N VAL A 43 9.08 6.36 -6.29
CA VAL A 43 8.05 7.39 -6.06
C VAL A 43 8.02 7.84 -4.59
N VAL A 44 8.13 6.91 -3.64
CA VAL A 44 8.21 7.24 -2.21
C VAL A 44 9.47 8.03 -1.89
N LYS A 45 10.60 7.72 -2.55
CA LYS A 45 11.85 8.47 -2.42
C LYS A 45 11.68 9.91 -2.92
N LEU A 46 11.10 10.10 -4.10
CA LEU A 46 10.78 11.42 -4.64
C LEU A 46 9.87 12.22 -3.71
N TYR A 47 8.84 11.59 -3.13
CA TYR A 47 7.94 12.24 -2.17
C TYR A 47 8.67 12.69 -0.90
N ARG A 48 9.52 11.83 -0.31
CA ARG A 48 10.33 12.20 0.86
C ARG A 48 11.35 13.29 0.54
N SER A 49 11.95 13.25 -0.65
CA SER A 49 12.90 14.27 -1.12
C SER A 49 12.20 15.61 -1.39
N GLY A 50 10.96 15.61 -1.88
CA GLY A 50 10.15 16.82 -2.06
C GLY A 50 9.66 17.45 -0.75
N ALA A 51 9.43 16.64 0.29
CA ALA A 51 9.07 17.13 1.62
C ALA A 51 10.21 17.90 2.31
N ALA A 52 11.46 17.69 1.92
CA ALA A 52 12.61 18.42 2.46
C ALA A 52 12.73 19.86 1.89
N GLY A 53 12.05 20.19 0.79
CA GLY A 53 12.11 21.51 0.13
C GLY A 53 10.97 22.48 0.50
N ALA A 54 9.94 22.03 1.22
CA ALA A 54 8.73 22.82 1.49
C ALA A 54 8.71 23.51 2.87
N ALA A 55 9.81 23.47 3.63
CA ALA A 55 9.86 24.04 4.99
C ALA A 55 10.29 25.52 5.05
N LYS A 56 10.51 26.19 3.92
CA LYS A 56 10.91 27.61 3.87
C LYS A 56 10.29 28.36 2.70
N ALA A 57 9.00 28.70 2.80
CA ALA A 57 8.43 29.89 2.17
C ALA A 57 7.02 30.17 2.69
N GLY A 58 6.91 31.23 3.49
CA GLY A 58 5.82 32.20 3.38
C GLY A 58 4.47 31.83 3.97
N GLU A 59 4.28 32.25 5.22
CA GLU A 59 2.99 32.70 5.72
C GLU A 59 2.58 33.95 4.94
N ALA A 60 1.58 33.88 4.07
CA ALA A 60 0.73 35.01 3.69
C ALA A 60 -0.45 34.57 2.81
N GLU A 61 -1.63 35.01 3.24
CA GLU A 61 -2.78 35.40 2.41
C GLU A 61 -3.81 34.33 1.96
N GLN A 62 -5.06 34.73 2.15
CA GLN A 62 -6.29 33.98 2.06
C GLN A 62 -6.77 33.92 0.61
N GLY A 63 -7.24 32.75 0.16
CA GLY A 63 -7.96 32.63 -1.11
C GLY A 63 -8.66 31.29 -1.22
N PRO A 64 -9.92 31.22 -1.68
CA PRO A 64 -10.62 29.95 -1.91
C PRO A 64 -10.11 29.32 -3.22
N GLY A 65 -8.96 28.65 -3.14
CA GLY A 65 -8.38 27.87 -4.24
C GLY A 65 -8.31 26.39 -3.86
N PRO A 66 -8.66 25.45 -4.76
CA PRO A 66 -8.67 24.03 -4.43
C PRO A 66 -7.24 23.55 -4.13
N SER A 67 -7.04 23.04 -2.91
CA SER A 67 -5.76 22.52 -2.41
C SER A 67 -5.12 21.51 -3.38
N PRO A 68 -3.81 21.59 -3.68
CA PRO A 68 -3.14 20.65 -4.59
C PRO A 68 -2.75 19.32 -3.94
N LEU A 69 -3.32 18.97 -2.78
CA LEU A 69 -3.00 17.73 -2.05
C LEU A 69 -4.10 16.66 -2.13
N SER A 70 -4.99 16.74 -3.12
CA SER A 70 -5.82 15.57 -3.44
C SER A 70 -4.92 14.52 -4.08
N PRO A 71 -4.77 13.32 -3.50
CA PRO A 71 -3.96 12.27 -4.12
C PRO A 71 -4.52 12.07 -5.51
N LEU A 72 -3.68 12.33 -6.53
CA LEU A 72 -4.03 12.37 -7.93
C LEU A 72 -5.03 11.24 -8.23
N ALA A 73 -6.30 11.60 -8.39
CA ALA A 73 -7.33 10.62 -8.71
C ALA A 73 -6.94 10.03 -10.05
N LEU A 74 -6.70 8.72 -10.12
CA LEU A 74 -6.22 8.03 -11.31
C LEU A 74 -7.31 7.91 -12.39
N GLY A 75 -8.28 8.84 -12.41
CA GLY A 75 -9.48 8.81 -13.23
C GLY A 75 -10.50 7.81 -12.68
N GLY A 76 -11.58 8.32 -12.08
CA GLY A 76 -12.77 7.54 -11.72
C GLY A 76 -12.99 7.33 -10.22
N SER A 77 -14.23 6.98 -9.87
CA SER A 77 -14.65 6.59 -8.53
C SER A 77 -14.39 5.11 -8.28
N CYS A 78 -14.10 4.76 -7.03
CA CYS A 78 -13.90 3.36 -6.65
C CYS A 78 -15.24 2.61 -6.68
N GLN A 79 -15.27 1.42 -7.28
CA GLN A 79 -16.50 0.62 -7.35
C GLN A 79 -17.01 0.16 -5.97
N LYS A 80 -16.11 -0.08 -5.01
CA LYS A 80 -16.50 -0.41 -3.62
C LYS A 80 -16.83 0.84 -2.79
N HIS A 81 -16.23 1.97 -3.13
CA HIS A 81 -16.35 3.22 -2.39
C HIS A 81 -16.64 4.36 -3.37
N PRO A 82 -17.89 4.50 -3.84
CA PRO A 82 -18.23 5.41 -4.94
C PRO A 82 -17.97 6.88 -4.62
N SER A 83 -17.95 7.25 -3.34
CA SER A 83 -17.60 8.58 -2.84
C SER A 83 -16.11 8.88 -2.84
N ARG A 84 -15.25 7.89 -3.15
CA ARG A 84 -13.78 8.05 -3.11
C ARG A 84 -13.15 7.86 -4.48
N PRO A 85 -12.17 8.71 -4.84
CA PRO A 85 -11.43 8.55 -6.08
C PRO A 85 -10.54 7.31 -6.03
N VAL A 86 -10.37 6.68 -7.19
CA VAL A 86 -9.34 5.67 -7.40
C VAL A 86 -7.96 6.30 -7.25
N GLN A 87 -7.09 5.67 -6.46
CA GLN A 87 -5.72 6.14 -6.19
C GLN A 87 -4.67 5.04 -6.42
N LEU A 88 -5.09 3.78 -6.54
CA LEU A 88 -4.20 2.63 -6.70
C LEU A 88 -4.77 1.60 -7.67
N TYR A 89 -3.89 0.81 -8.27
CA TYR A 89 -4.23 -0.30 -9.15
C TYR A 89 -3.56 -1.59 -8.68
N CYS A 90 -4.36 -2.63 -8.45
CA CYS A 90 -3.86 -3.95 -8.10
C CYS A 90 -3.52 -4.74 -9.37
N ARG A 91 -2.23 -5.02 -9.60
CA ARG A 91 -1.77 -5.79 -10.78
C ARG A 91 -2.19 -7.27 -10.76
N MET A 92 -2.43 -7.84 -9.57
CA MET A 92 -2.88 -9.23 -9.45
C MET A 92 -4.38 -9.39 -9.72
N CYS A 93 -5.21 -8.49 -9.19
CA CYS A 93 -6.66 -8.52 -9.41
C CYS A 93 -7.08 -7.77 -10.69
N ARG A 94 -6.12 -7.10 -11.36
CA ARG A 94 -6.34 -6.22 -12.52
C ARG A 94 -7.42 -5.16 -12.29
N GLN A 95 -7.49 -4.61 -11.07
CA GLN A 95 -8.59 -3.74 -10.66
C GLN A 95 -8.08 -2.49 -9.95
N ALA A 96 -8.77 -1.37 -10.19
CA ALA A 96 -8.47 -0.09 -9.58
C ALA A 96 -9.26 0.11 -8.27
N GLY A 97 -8.64 0.75 -7.27
CA GLY A 97 -9.19 0.93 -5.92
C GLY A 97 -8.79 2.25 -5.28
N CYS A 98 -9.41 2.59 -4.16
CA CYS A 98 -9.07 3.76 -3.33
C CYS A 98 -8.30 3.35 -2.08
N GLY A 99 -7.72 4.32 -1.35
CA GLY A 99 -6.94 4.06 -0.13
C GLY A 99 -7.71 3.30 0.96
N GLN A 100 -9.04 3.32 0.95
CA GLN A 100 -9.85 2.59 1.92
C GLN A 100 -9.98 1.10 1.63
N CYS A 101 -9.83 0.69 0.35
CA CYS A 101 -9.77 -0.72 -0.02
C CYS A 101 -8.58 -1.47 0.59
N VAL A 102 -7.61 -0.74 1.16
CA VAL A 102 -6.43 -1.32 1.82
C VAL A 102 -6.38 -1.02 3.32
N SER A 103 -7.32 -0.22 3.84
CA SER A 103 -7.36 0.21 5.25
C SER A 103 -8.38 -0.54 6.10
N GLU A 104 -9.47 -1.02 5.50
CA GLU A 104 -10.42 -1.93 6.17
C GLU A 104 -10.06 -3.36 5.77
N GLU A 105 -9.62 -4.12 6.76
CA GLU A 105 -9.23 -5.53 6.68
C GLU A 105 -10.32 -6.44 6.07
#